data_AF-A0A660R9S3-F1
#
_entry.id   AF-A0A660R9S3-F1
#
_cell.length_a   1.000
_cell.length_b   1.000
_cell.length_c   1.000
_cell.angle_alpha   90.00
_cell.angle_beta   90.00
_cell.angle_gamma   90.00
#
_symmetry.space_group_name_H-M   'P 1'
#
loop_
_entity.id
_entity.type
_entity.pdbx_description
1 polymer ?
#
loop_
_entity_poly.entity_id
_entity_poly.type
_entity_poly.pdbx_seq_one_letter_code
_entity_poly.pdbx_strand_id
1 'polypeptide(L)'
;MKIPLPDKLIFLLVGFSLVMLGVWTVDVSVSGMLTQAQLEKHGIHAEGVATSGWWERSPLLQYHIGLYLIIAGSLFLISASIYWLVPKEMEQKKEKKD
;
A
#
# COMPACT_ATOMS: atom_id res chain seq x y z
N MET A 1 -29.14 9.12 -16.04
CA MET A 1 -27.82 8.50 -15.79
C MET A 1 -27.66 8.35 -14.29
N LYS A 2 -27.93 7.17 -13.72
CA LYS A 2 -27.74 6.93 -12.28
C LYS A 2 -26.30 6.49 -12.10
N ILE A 3 -25.50 7.28 -11.37
CA ILE A 3 -24.15 6.92 -10.96
C ILE A 3 -24.22 6.47 -9.48
N PRO A 4 -24.57 5.21 -9.17
CA PRO A 4 -24.35 4.67 -7.83
C PRO A 4 -22.95 4.02 -7.81
N LEU A 5 -21.90 4.85 -7.91
CA LEU A 5 -20.50 4.45 -7.88
C LEU A 5 -19.61 5.12 -6.81
N PRO A 6 -20.07 6.03 -5.92
CA PRO A 6 -19.16 6.76 -5.04
C PRO A 6 -18.42 5.80 -4.10
N ASP A 7 -19.13 4.87 -3.45
CA ASP A 7 -18.53 4.01 -2.44
C ASP A 7 -17.50 3.07 -3.06
N LYS A 8 -17.82 2.44 -4.19
CA LYS A 8 -16.90 1.51 -4.87
C LYS A 8 -15.63 2.19 -5.33
N LEU A 9 -15.77 3.40 -5.86
CA LEU A 9 -14.65 4.23 -6.26
C LEU A 9 -13.81 4.64 -5.03
N ILE A 10 -14.44 5.01 -3.91
CA ILE A 10 -13.76 5.31 -2.65
C ILE A 10 -12.96 4.10 -2.16
N PHE A 11 -13.53 2.90 -2.17
CA PHE A 11 -12.82 1.67 -1.77
C PHE A 11 -11.59 1.41 -2.66
N LEU A 12 -11.72 1.56 -3.98
CA LEU A 12 -10.59 1.42 -4.91
C LEU A 12 -9.52 2.48 -4.65
N LEU A 13 -9.92 3.75 -4.51
CA LEU A 13 -9.00 4.86 -4.27
C LEU A 13 -8.26 4.72 -2.96
N VAL A 14 -8.94 4.32 -1.87
CA VAL A 14 -8.30 4.10 -0.57
C VAL A 14 -7.30 2.95 -0.64
N GLY A 15 -7.72 1.79 -1.18
CA GLY A 15 -6.84 0.62 -1.30
C GLY A 15 -5.61 0.91 -2.17
N PHE A 16 -5.81 1.54 -3.32
CA PHE A 16 -4.73 1.90 -4.23
C PHE A 16 -3.79 2.96 -3.61
N SER A 17 -4.35 3.96 -2.90
CA SER A 17 -3.54 4.98 -2.22
C SER A 17 -2.65 4.36 -1.14
N LEU A 18 -3.15 3.39 -0.37
CA LEU A 18 -2.35 2.67 0.63
C LEU A 18 -1.18 1.91 -0.03
N VAL A 19 -1.44 1.24 -1.15
CA VAL A 19 -0.38 0.54 -1.91
C VAL A 19 0.65 1.55 -2.42
N MET A 20 0.22 2.64 -3.06
CA MET A 20 1.14 3.65 -3.61
C MET A 20 1.97 4.34 -2.52
N LEU A 21 1.35 4.70 -1.39
CA LEU A 21 2.07 5.24 -0.23
C LEU A 21 3.06 4.23 0.34
N GLY A 22 2.69 2.95 0.39
CA GLY A 22 3.58 1.88 0.83
C GLY A 22 4.79 1.70 -0.09
N VAL A 23 4.58 1.68 -1.41
CA VAL A 23 5.65 1.61 -2.42
C VAL A 23 6.60 2.81 -2.32
N TRP A 24 6.04 4.02 -2.21
CA TRP A 24 6.85 5.23 -2.02
C TRP A 24 7.67 5.18 -0.73
N THR A 25 7.08 4.70 0.35
CA THR A 25 7.77 4.55 1.64
C THR A 25 8.94 3.57 1.53
N VAL A 26 8.76 2.46 0.81
CA VAL A 26 9.82 1.48 0.51
C VAL A 26 10.95 2.11 -0.31
N ASP A 27 10.62 2.87 -1.36
CA ASP A 27 11.61 3.53 -2.23
C ASP A 27 12.52 4.49 -1.45
N VAL A 28 11.93 5.35 -0.60
CA VAL A 28 12.68 6.26 0.27
C VAL A 28 13.58 5.49 1.24
N SER A 29 13.06 4.41 1.82
CA SER A 29 13.82 3.58 2.76
C SER A 29 15.01 2.88 2.11
N VAL A 30 14.81 2.28 0.95
CA VAL A 30 15.89 1.59 0.21
C VAL A 30 16.95 2.60 -0.22
N SER A 31 16.53 3.77 -0.72
CA SER A 31 17.45 4.86 -1.05
C SER A 31 18.28 5.31 0.16
N GLY A 32 17.66 5.44 1.34
CA GLY A 32 18.35 5.77 2.58
C GLY A 32 19.36 4.71 3.02
N MET A 33 18.96 3.42 3.01
CA MET A 33 19.87 2.30 3.34
C MET A 33 21.04 2.21 2.37
N LEU A 34 20.79 2.42 1.07
CA LEU A 34 21.83 2.39 0.05
C LEU A 34 22.83 3.54 0.24
N THR A 35 22.33 4.74 0.53
CA THR A 35 23.17 5.92 0.79
C THR A 35 24.07 5.70 2.01
N GLN A 36 23.51 5.15 3.09
CA GLN A 36 24.28 4.80 4.28
C GLN A 36 25.36 3.76 3.97
N ALA A 37 25.01 2.69 3.26
CA ALA A 37 25.97 1.67 2.86
C ALA A 37 27.09 2.21 1.94
N GLN A 38 26.80 3.22 1.11
CA GLN A 38 27.81 3.89 0.29
C GLN A 38 28.74 4.77 1.14
N LEU A 39 28.20 5.54 2.08
CA LEU A 39 29.01 6.38 2.97
C LEU A 39 29.95 5.53 3.84
N GLU A 40 29.45 4.41 4.38
CA GLU A 40 30.25 3.47 5.17
C GLU A 40 31.43 2.90 4.35
N LYS A 41 31.23 2.61 3.06
CA LYS A 41 32.31 2.18 2.16
C LYS A 41 33.40 3.25 1.95
N HIS A 42 33.06 4.52 2.11
CA HIS A 42 33.99 5.64 2.02
C HIS A 42 34.58 6.04 3.39
N GLY A 43 34.35 5.24 4.43
CA GLY A 43 34.84 5.50 5.79
C GLY A 43 34.06 6.58 6.54
N ILE A 44 32.90 6.99 6.01
CA ILE A 44 32.01 7.96 6.64
C ILE A 44 30.90 7.19 7.35
N HIS A 45 30.95 7.15 8.68
CA HIS A 45 29.87 6.60 9.48
C HIS A 45 28.79 7.66 9.68
N ALA A 46 27.73 7.57 8.89
CA ALA A 46 26.53 8.39 9.04
C ALA A 46 25.33 7.47 9.26
N GLU A 47 24.66 7.62 10.40
CA GLU A 47 23.38 6.95 10.63
C GLU A 47 22.30 7.70 9.84
N GLY A 48 21.84 7.09 8.75
CA GLY A 48 20.73 7.64 7.97
C GLY A 48 19.45 7.52 8.79
N VAL A 49 18.71 8.61 8.93
CA VAL A 49 17.38 8.62 9.55
C VAL A 49 16.33 9.01 8.52
N ALA A 50 15.19 8.31 8.55
CA ALA A 50 14.03 8.71 7.81
C ALA A 50 13.12 9.53 8.74
N THR A 51 12.66 10.69 8.27
CA THR A 51 11.85 11.61 9.08
C THR A 51 10.61 12.05 8.34
N SER A 52 9.49 12.15 9.07
CA SER A 52 8.27 12.84 8.60
C SER A 52 8.12 14.23 9.23
N GLY A 53 9.20 14.80 9.76
CA GLY A 53 9.24 16.07 10.51
C GLY A 53 8.90 15.92 12.00
N TRP A 54 7.99 15.01 12.34
CA TRP A 54 7.51 14.80 13.72
C TRP A 54 7.97 13.48 14.33
N TRP A 55 8.53 12.58 13.51
CA TRP A 55 8.96 11.26 13.94
C TRP A 55 10.17 10.84 13.13
N GLU A 56 11.25 10.52 13.84
CA GLU A 56 12.48 9.96 13.29
C GLU A 56 12.51 8.45 13.50
N ARG A 57 12.99 7.74 12.49
CA ARG A 57 13.04 6.28 12.50
C ARG A 57 14.14 5.77 11.60
N SER A 58 14.60 4.54 11.88
CA SER A 58 15.58 3.90 11.02
C SER A 58 14.96 3.63 9.63
N PRO A 59 15.75 3.73 8.55
CA PRO A 59 15.32 3.40 7.20
C PRO A 59 14.73 1.98 7.10
N LEU A 60 15.28 1.05 7.87
CA LEU A 60 14.79 -0.33 7.98
C LEU A 60 13.39 -0.40 8.60
N LEU A 61 13.14 0.34 9.69
CA LEU A 61 11.79 0.38 10.28
C LEU A 61 10.79 1.01 9.30
N GLN A 62 11.17 2.09 8.62
CA GLN A 62 10.32 2.71 7.61
C GLN A 62 10.02 1.76 6.43
N TYR A 63 10.98 0.92 6.03
CA TYR A 63 10.80 -0.09 4.97
C TYR A 63 9.68 -1.08 5.35
N HIS A 64 9.69 -1.56 6.59
CA HIS A 64 8.66 -2.49 7.08
C HIS A 64 7.28 -1.82 7.17
N ILE A 65 7.21 -0.56 7.59
CA ILE A 65 5.96 0.22 7.55
C ILE A 65 5.41 0.28 6.12
N GLY A 66 6.28 0.57 5.14
CA GLY A 66 5.92 0.58 3.72
C GLY A 66 5.38 -0.78 3.25
N LEU A 67 6.05 -1.88 3.58
CA LEU A 67 5.57 -3.23 3.26
C LEU A 67 4.21 -3.53 3.89
N TYR A 68 3.98 -3.16 5.14
CA TYR A 68 2.69 -3.36 5.80
C TYR A 68 1.58 -2.56 5.14
N LEU A 69 1.85 -1.33 4.67
CA LEU A 69 0.88 -0.54 3.90
C LEU A 69 0.53 -1.21 2.57
N ILE A 70 1.52 -1.76 1.85
CA ILE A 70 1.28 -2.50 0.60
C ILE A 70 0.41 -3.72 0.86
N ILE A 71 0.73 -4.52 1.89
CA ILE A 71 -0.01 -5.72 2.25
C ILE A 71 -1.45 -5.35 2.64
N ALA A 72 -1.63 -4.37 3.51
CA ALA A 72 -2.95 -3.92 3.96
C ALA A 72 -3.79 -3.38 2.79
N GLY A 73 -3.21 -2.52 1.94
CA GLY A 73 -3.88 -1.99 0.76
C GLY A 73 -4.28 -3.09 -0.24
N SER A 74 -3.41 -4.08 -0.45
CA SER A 74 -3.68 -5.21 -1.34
C SER A 74 -4.80 -6.10 -0.79
N LEU A 75 -4.77 -6.44 0.51
CA LEU A 75 -5.83 -7.22 1.15
C LEU A 75 -7.17 -6.51 1.10
N PHE A 76 -7.17 -5.19 1.27
CA PHE A 76 -8.37 -4.37 1.16
C PHE A 76 -8.96 -4.41 -0.25
N LEU A 77 -8.13 -4.26 -1.29
CA LEU A 77 -8.56 -4.36 -2.69
C LEU A 77 -9.10 -5.76 -3.04
N ILE A 78 -8.45 -6.82 -2.56
CA ILE A 78 -8.93 -8.20 -2.73
C ILE A 78 -10.31 -8.36 -2.08
N SER A 79 -10.46 -7.90 -0.83
CA SER A 79 -11.71 -8.00 -0.07
C SER A 79 -12.85 -7.24 -0.76
N ALA A 80 -12.57 -6.03 -1.25
CA ALA A 80 -13.53 -5.23 -2.02
C ALA A 80 -13.95 -5.93 -3.31
N SER A 81 -13.00 -6.57 -4.00
CA SER A 81 -13.26 -7.32 -5.24
C SER A 81 -14.15 -8.53 -4.99
N ILE A 82 -13.88 -9.31 -3.93
CA ILE A 82 -14.73 -10.45 -3.52
C ILE A 82 -16.14 -9.96 -3.19
N TYR A 83 -16.26 -8.89 -2.40
CA TYR A 83 -17.55 -8.32 -2.02
C TYR A 83 -18.38 -7.87 -3.23
N TRP A 84 -17.76 -7.38 -4.31
CA TRP A 84 -18.49 -6.96 -5.52
C TRP A 84 -18.81 -8.09 -6.50
N LEU A 85 -18.00 -9.14 -6.56
CA LEU A 85 -18.16 -10.24 -7.52
C LEU A 85 -19.12 -11.32 -7.01
N VAL A 86 -18.99 -11.73 -5.75
CA VAL A 86 -19.74 -12.87 -5.18
C VAL A 86 -21.26 -12.70 -5.23
N PRO A 87 -21.84 -11.53 -4.89
CA PRO A 87 -23.30 -11.36 -4.93
C PRO A 87 -23.86 -11.46 -6.36
N LYS A 88 -23.14 -10.90 -7.36
CA LYS A 88 -23.58 -10.89 -8.76
C LYS A 88 -23.63 -12.29 -9.37
N GLU A 89 -22.65 -13.14 -9.05
CA GLU A 89 -22.67 -14.52 -9.54
C GLU A 89 -23.80 -15.35 -8.93
N MET A 90 -24.16 -15.09 -7.67
CA MET A 90 -25.25 -15.78 -6.98
C MET A 90 -26.62 -15.37 -7.53
N GLU A 91 -26.82 -14.10 -7.88
CA GLU A 91 -28.05 -13.62 -8.51
C GLU A 91 -28.22 -14.18 -9.93
N GLN A 92 -27.16 -14.13 -10.76
CA GLN A 92 -27.21 -14.70 -12.12
C GLN A 92 -27.43 -16.22 -12.14
N LYS A 93 -26.95 -16.95 -11.12
CA LYS A 93 -27.21 -18.39 -10.98
C LYS A 93 -28.66 -18.71 -10.63
N LYS A 94 -29.36 -17.81 -9.93
CA LYS A 94 -30.79 -17.99 -9.62
C LYS A 94 -31.64 -17.77 -10.87
N GLU A 95 -31.39 -16.69 -11.63
CA GLU A 95 -32.15 -16.39 -12.85
C GLU A 95 -31.98 -17.44 -13.97
N LYS A 96 -30.87 -18.19 -14.00
CA LYS A 96 -30.68 -19.29 -14.98
C LYS A 96 -31.32 -20.61 -14.58
N LYS A 97 -31.86 -20.74 -13.37
CA LYS A 97 -32.50 -21.96 -12.86
C LYS A 97 -34.03 -21.92 -12.90
N ASP A 98 -34.60 -20.74 -13.16
CA ASP A 98 -36.03 -20.51 -13.41
C ASP A 98 -36.29 -20.44 -14.92
#